data_AF-A0AAN6U5P9-F1
#
_entry.id   AF-A0AAN6U5P9-F1
#
_cell.length_a   1.000
_cell.length_b   1.000
_cell.length_c   1.000
_cell.angle_alpha   90.00
_cell.angle_beta   90.00
_cell.angle_gamma   90.00
#
_symmetry.space_group_name_H-M   'P 1'
#
loop_
_entity.id
_entity.type
_entity.pdbx_description
1 polymer ?
#
loop_
_entity_poly.entity_id
_entity_poly.type
_entity_poly.pdbx_seq_one_letter_code
_entity_poly.pdbx_strand_id
1 'polypeptide(L)'
;RTPLQEASLAGHLPIVRALLAAGADPNTPGGNNGGLTALSLAARAGHLAIVEVLLQSGADVNLPAARYMGRTALQAGAEGGSLKVVERLLEVGAEVN
;
A
#
# COMPACT_ATOMS: atom_id res chain seq x y z
N ARG A 1 -9.28 8.88 3.98
CA ARG A 1 -8.34 7.81 4.34
C ARG A 1 -8.92 6.99 5.48
N THR A 2 -8.68 5.68 5.53
CA THR A 2 -9.00 4.80 6.67
C THR A 2 -7.88 4.86 7.72
N PRO A 3 -8.11 4.38 8.96
CA PRO A 3 -7.03 4.25 9.95
C PRO A 3 -5.85 3.41 9.43
N LEU A 4 -6.13 2.34 8.66
CA LEU A 4 -5.10 1.47 8.08
C LEU A 4 -4.25 2.23 7.06
N GLN A 5 -4.87 3.05 6.21
CA GLN A 5 -4.18 3.88 5.23
C GLN A 5 -3.27 4.93 5.90
N GLU A 6 -3.74 5.59 6.96
CA GLU A 6 -2.94 6.59 7.67
C GLU A 6 -1.78 5.96 8.42
N ALA A 7 -2.00 4.85 9.13
CA ALA A 7 -0.94 4.10 9.79
C ALA A 7 0.11 3.56 8.79
N SER A 8 -0.34 3.12 7.62
CA SER A 8 0.53 2.63 6.54
C SER A 8 1.39 3.74 5.94
N LEU A 9 0.83 4.95 5.78
CA LEU A 9 1.58 6.12 5.34
C LEU A 9 2.60 6.61 6.38
N ALA A 10 2.21 6.59 7.66
CA ALA A 10 3.02 7.09 8.76
C ALA A 10 4.09 6.10 9.26
N GLY A 11 4.11 4.87 8.75
CA GLY A 11 5.12 3.88 9.13
C GLY A 11 4.82 3.15 10.44
N HIS A 12 3.58 3.18 10.94
CA HIS A 12 3.22 2.63 12.24
C HIS A 12 2.90 1.13 12.18
N LEU A 13 3.92 0.31 11.98
CA LEU A 13 3.79 -1.14 11.81
C LEU A 13 2.95 -1.86 12.90
N PRO A 14 3.12 -1.57 14.21
CA PRO A 14 2.29 -2.21 15.24
C PRO A 14 0.80 -1.91 15.09
N ILE A 15 0.47 -0.66 14.70
CA ILE A 15 -0.91 -0.22 14.48
C ILE A 15 -1.48 -0.88 13.23
N VAL A 16 -0.70 -0.96 12.15
CA VAL A 16 -1.10 -1.68 10.92
C VAL A 16 -1.48 -3.12 11.23
N ARG A 17 -0.63 -3.85 11.98
CA ARG A 17 -0.92 -5.24 12.38
C ARG A 17 -2.20 -5.34 13.22
N ALA A 18 -2.37 -4.44 14.19
CA ALA A 18 -3.56 -4.43 15.05
C ALA A 18 -4.85 -4.18 14.24
N LEU A 19 -4.81 -3.25 13.29
CA LEU A 19 -5.96 -2.93 12.43
C LEU A 19 -6.33 -4.09 11.51
N LEU A 20 -5.34 -4.75 10.89
CA LEU A 20 -5.57 -5.93 10.05
C LEU A 20 -6.14 -7.09 10.89
N ALA A 21 -5.62 -7.32 12.09
CA ALA A 21 -6.15 -8.32 13.02
C ALA A 21 -7.58 -8.01 13.47
N ALA A 22 -7.97 -6.73 13.53
CA ALA A 22 -9.33 -6.29 13.80
C ALA A 22 -10.27 -6.38 12.58
N GLY A 23 -9.80 -6.91 11.44
CA GLY A 23 -10.60 -7.09 10.23
C GLY A 23 -10.63 -5.88 9.29
N ALA A 24 -9.69 -4.94 9.42
CA ALA A 24 -9.55 -3.88 8.43
C ALA A 24 -9.18 -4.48 7.06
N ASP A 25 -9.95 -4.14 6.04
CA ASP A 25 -9.70 -4.59 4.67
C ASP A 25 -8.54 -3.76 4.05
N PRO A 26 -7.41 -4.40 3.65
CA PRO A 26 -6.28 -3.70 3.03
C PRO A 26 -6.59 -3.13 1.65
N ASN A 27 -7.64 -3.63 0.99
CA ASN A 27 -8.06 -3.25 -0.35
C ASN A 27 -9.09 -2.13 -0.36
N THR A 28 -9.48 -1.63 0.82
CA THR A 28 -10.44 -0.53 0.91
C THR A 28 -9.93 0.71 0.15
N PRO A 29 -10.69 1.24 -0.83
CA PRO A 29 -10.28 2.41 -1.58
C PRO A 29 -10.28 3.68 -0.70
N GLY A 30 -9.29 4.55 -0.90
CA GLY A 30 -9.17 5.79 -0.13
C GLY A 30 -10.22 6.84 -0.51
N GLY A 31 -11.19 7.12 0.37
CA GLY A 31 -12.25 8.11 0.06
C GLY A 31 -11.78 9.56 -0.13
N ASN A 32 -10.75 10.01 0.61
CA ASN A 32 -10.20 11.37 0.58
C ASN A 32 -8.67 11.31 0.42
N ASN A 33 -8.08 12.22 -0.37
CA ASN A 33 -6.71 12.19 -0.88
C ASN A 33 -6.41 11.07 -1.89
N GLY A 34 -7.28 10.92 -2.90
CA GLY A 34 -6.84 10.28 -4.13
C GLY A 34 -7.09 8.82 -4.37
N GLY A 35 -7.93 8.14 -3.58
CA GLY A 35 -8.23 6.73 -3.86
C GLY A 35 -7.11 5.76 -3.50
N LEU A 36 -5.97 6.23 -2.99
CA LEU A 36 -4.80 5.39 -2.69
C LEU A 36 -5.14 4.33 -1.63
N THR A 37 -4.75 3.09 -1.91
CA THR A 37 -4.84 1.93 -1.01
C THR A 37 -3.79 2.02 0.11
N ALA A 38 -3.92 1.20 1.16
CA ALA A 38 -2.90 1.12 2.20
C ALA A 38 -1.54 0.71 1.63
N LEU A 39 -1.53 -0.23 0.68
CA LEU A 39 -0.32 -0.72 0.02
C LEU A 39 0.38 0.37 -0.78
N SER A 40 -0.36 1.15 -1.58
CA SER A 40 0.20 2.25 -2.36
C SER A 40 0.79 3.36 -1.48
N LEU A 41 0.19 3.65 -0.32
CA LEU A 41 0.70 4.64 0.62
C LEU A 41 1.99 4.17 1.32
N ALA A 42 2.02 2.91 1.77
CA ALA A 42 3.22 2.31 2.34
C ALA A 42 4.36 2.24 1.32
N ALA A 43 4.03 1.91 0.07
CA ALA A 43 5.00 1.84 -1.02
C ALA A 43 5.62 3.21 -1.30
N ARG A 44 4.79 4.26 -1.43
CA ARG A 44 5.25 5.64 -1.62
C ARG A 44 6.12 6.16 -0.47
N ALA A 45 5.81 5.77 0.75
CA ALA A 45 6.60 6.14 1.93
C ALA A 45 7.85 5.26 2.12
N GLY A 46 8.04 4.22 1.31
CA GLY A 46 9.18 3.32 1.38
C GLY A 46 9.16 2.35 2.58
N HIS A 47 7.99 2.11 3.18
CA HIS A 47 7.86 1.29 4.38
C HIS A 47 7.74 -0.21 4.06
N LEU A 48 8.87 -0.84 3.69
CA LEU A 48 8.94 -2.23 3.26
C LEU A 48 8.27 -3.23 4.23
N ALA A 49 8.51 -3.10 5.55
CA ALA A 49 7.91 -4.00 6.53
C ALA A 49 6.37 -3.93 6.56
N ILE A 50 5.79 -2.76 6.27
CA ILE A 50 4.34 -2.60 6.15
C ILE A 50 3.84 -3.16 4.83
N VAL A 51 4.57 -2.95 3.73
CA VAL A 51 4.28 -3.55 2.42
C VAL A 51 4.17 -5.08 2.56
N GLU A 52 5.14 -5.72 3.21
CA GLU A 52 5.12 -7.17 3.43
C GLU A 52 3.89 -7.63 4.23
N VAL A 53 3.54 -6.91 5.30
CA VAL A 53 2.37 -7.24 6.13
C VAL A 53 1.07 -7.08 5.37
N LEU A 54 0.94 -6.02 4.57
CA LEU A 54 -0.26 -5.79 3.76
C LEU A 54 -0.40 -6.90 2.69
N LEU A 55 0.68 -7.26 2.00
CA LEU A 55 0.68 -8.36 1.03
C LEU A 55 0.32 -9.71 1.68
N GLN A 56 0.89 -10.01 2.85
CA GLN A 56 0.54 -11.20 3.64
C GLN A 56 -0.93 -11.22 4.07
N SER A 57 -1.55 -10.05 4.21
CA SER A 57 -2.95 -9.89 4.60
C SER A 57 -3.90 -9.81 3.40
N GLY A 58 -3.44 -10.14 2.20
CA GLY A 58 -4.27 -10.19 1.00
C GLY A 58 -4.48 -8.84 0.31
N ALA A 59 -3.58 -7.87 0.53
CA ALA A 59 -3.56 -6.67 -0.30
C ALA A 59 -3.28 -7.05 -1.76
N ASP A 60 -4.14 -6.60 -2.67
CA ASP A 60 -3.96 -6.77 -4.10
C ASP A 60 -2.89 -5.78 -4.59
N VAL A 61 -1.80 -6.33 -5.12
CA VAL A 61 -0.62 -5.59 -5.58
C VAL A 61 -0.94 -4.69 -6.77
N ASN A 62 -1.89 -5.09 -7.61
CA ASN A 62 -2.26 -4.39 -8.84
C ASN A 62 -3.52 -3.56 -8.68
N LEU A 63 -4.10 -3.50 -7.46
CA LEU A 63 -5.33 -2.76 -7.23
C LEU A 63 -5.14 -1.26 -7.54
N PRO A 64 -5.84 -0.74 -8.56
CA PRO A 64 -5.70 0.66 -8.93
C PRO A 64 -6.36 1.54 -7.88
N ALA A 65 -5.72 2.66 -7.56
CA ALA A 65 -6.35 3.69 -6.76
C ALA A 65 -7.64 4.19 -7.45
N ALA A 66 -8.71 4.39 -6.67
CA ALA A 66 -9.99 4.84 -7.22
C ALA A 66 -9.93 6.24 -7.87
N ARG A 67 -8.87 7.01 -7.62
CA ARG A 67 -8.58 8.32 -8.23
C ARG A 67 -7.07 8.38 -8.55
N TYR A 68 -6.60 9.50 -9.11
CA TYR A 68 -5.22 9.64 -9.63
C TYR A 68 -4.88 8.64 -10.74
N MET A 69 -5.77 8.51 -11.74
CA MET A 69 -5.53 7.69 -12.94
C MET A 69 -5.22 6.23 -12.65
N GLY A 70 -5.85 5.64 -11.63
CA GLY A 70 -5.70 4.23 -11.34
C GLY A 70 -4.34 3.85 -10.76
N ARG A 71 -3.65 4.79 -10.10
CA ARG A 71 -2.26 4.58 -9.69
C ARG A 71 -2.08 3.32 -8.84
N THR A 72 -1.11 2.48 -9.20
CA THR A 72 -0.78 1.23 -8.50
C THR A 72 0.25 1.44 -7.39
N ALA A 73 0.45 0.40 -6.57
CA ALA A 73 1.50 0.41 -5.55
C ALA A 73 2.91 0.53 -6.16
N LEU A 74 3.15 -0.07 -7.34
CA LEU A 74 4.44 -0.01 -8.03
C LEU A 74 4.79 1.42 -8.45
N GLN A 75 3.85 2.11 -9.10
CA GLN A 75 4.01 3.51 -9.49
C GLN A 75 4.23 4.43 -8.28
N ALA A 76 3.56 4.13 -7.16
CA ALA A 76 3.72 4.87 -5.91
C ALA A 76 5.11 4.63 -5.28
N GLY A 77 5.60 3.39 -5.26
CA GLY A 77 6.95 3.05 -4.79
C GLY A 77 8.05 3.67 -5.65
N ALA A 78 7.86 3.71 -6.97
CA ALA A 78 8.77 4.38 -7.90
C ALA A 78 8.84 5.90 -7.65
N GLU A 79 7.69 6.56 -7.42
CA GLU A 79 7.66 7.98 -7.02
C GLU A 79 8.35 8.22 -5.68
N GLY A 80 8.15 7.34 -4.71
CA GLY A 80 8.81 7.41 -3.40
C GLY A 80 10.32 7.16 -3.45
N GLY A 81 10.85 6.69 -4.58
CA GLY A 81 12.27 6.40 -4.77
C GLY A 81 12.79 5.20 -3.97
N SER A 82 11.92 4.33 -3.46
CA SER A 82 12.33 3.20 -2.62
C SER A 82 12.57 1.94 -3.45
N LEU A 83 13.83 1.73 -3.87
CA LEU A 83 14.22 0.58 -4.70
C LEU A 83 13.78 -0.76 -4.10
N LYS A 84 13.99 -0.96 -2.78
CA LYS A 84 13.63 -2.22 -2.10
C LYS A 84 12.13 -2.51 -2.15
N VAL A 85 11.30 -1.48 -2.05
CA VAL A 85 9.85 -1.63 -2.17
C VAL A 85 9.49 -1.99 -3.62
N VAL A 86 10.08 -1.31 -4.59
CA VAL A 86 9.84 -1.58 -6.02
C VAL A 86 10.22 -3.02 -6.38
N GLU A 87 11.42 -3.46 -5.98
CA GLU A 87 11.87 -4.85 -6.17
C GLU A 87 10.89 -5.84 -5.55
N ARG A 88 10.47 -5.60 -4.29
CA ARG A 88 9.53 -6.48 -3.60
C ARG A 88 8.16 -6.54 -4.30
N LEU A 89 7.65 -5.42 -4.80
CA LEU A 89 6.39 -5.38 -5.52
C LEU A 89 6.49 -6.15 -6.85
N LEU A 90 7.61 -6.02 -7.58
CA LEU A 90 7.85 -6.79 -8.81
C LEU A 90 7.93 -8.30 -8.53
N GLU A 91 8.60 -8.70 -7.46
CA GLU A 91 8.70 -10.11 -7.05
C GLU A 91 7.34 -10.76 -6.76
N VAL A 92 6.36 -9.99 -6.29
CA VAL A 92 5.00 -10.49 -6.03
C VAL A 92 4.04 -10.28 -7.20
N GLY A 93 4.57 -9.92 -8.38
CA GLY A 93 3.79 -9.84 -9.62
C GLY A 93 3.11 -8.50 -9.87
N ALA A 94 3.68 -7.39 -9.37
CA ALA A 94 3.21 -6.06 -9.76
C ALA A 94 3.38 -5.84 -11.27
N GLU A 95 2.31 -5.39 -11.93
CA GLU A 95 2.31 -5.04 -13.34
C GLU A 95 3.09 -3.74 -13.57
N VAL A 96 3.94 -3.74 -14.61
CA VAL A 96 4.83 -2.62 -14.94
C VAL A 96 4.16 -1.55 -15.83
N ASN A 97 2.99 -1.85 -16.42
CA ASN A 97 2.30 -1.01 -17.40
C ASN A 97 0.87 -0.68 -16.98
#